data_AF-A0A2V7GHR8-F1
#
_entry.id   AF-A0A2V7GHR8-F1
#
_cell.length_a   1.000
_cell.length_b   1.000
_cell.length_c   1.000
_cell.angle_alpha   90.00
_cell.angle_beta   90.00
_cell.angle_gamma   90.00
#
_symmetry.space_group_name_H-M   'P 1'
#
loop_
_entity.id
_entity.type
_entity.pdbx_description
1 polymer ?
#
loop_
_entity_poly.entity_id
_entity_poly.type
_entity_poly.pdbx_seq_one_letter_code
_entity_poly.pdbx_strand_id
1 'polypeptide(L)'
;PKFNRLGDTLTFTASGTDSLGTPIPSPQVSWVSRIPARLSIDSVTGLATAHDTGDVRVVATHDNASDSTLAQVRPPVLVADQTLFFADSLRLGSNQADTTYRRIRDSGTVTLGVAVHASGLAEGLYGDTVVLSSVGAKNSPERIRVSMHVVCPTALVAADTSVAGTFAPGDCRSPQRARSFADLYRFTGNAGDTINVFLTTGAQTDLDTYLYLLNASGAVLASNDDCPGLGRNSCLTQFPLPAGGQYRIEATTFDSAQFAYTVTLTHPVAPSAGTPLAQRTTGGAAILPHDSVNNTTVVLAATGHDNNVHDTLRLQVEVRPVSTAFTGTPTDTGGVAPNATLGVPLSVTVPNLQTRW
;
A
#
# COMPACT_ATOMS: atom_id res chain seq x y z
N PRO A 1 35.02 16.47 44.46
CA PRO A 1 35.06 16.92 43.05
C PRO A 1 33.99 16.19 42.23
N LYS A 2 33.26 16.86 41.33
CA LYS A 2 32.15 16.23 40.59
C LYS A 2 32.34 16.39 39.08
N PHE A 3 32.23 15.29 38.36
CA PHE A 3 32.19 15.22 36.90
C PHE A 3 30.75 14.91 36.50
N ASN A 4 30.21 15.69 35.57
CA ASN A 4 28.82 15.61 35.16
C ASN A 4 28.63 14.69 33.95
N ARG A 5 29.69 14.45 33.15
CA ARG A 5 29.68 13.65 31.93
C ARG A 5 31.01 12.90 31.75
N LEU A 6 30.99 11.84 30.95
CA LEU A 6 32.23 11.22 30.46
C LEU A 6 32.96 12.22 29.54
N GLY A 7 34.29 12.27 29.66
CA GLY A 7 35.14 13.23 28.98
C GLY A 7 35.28 14.58 29.69
N ASP A 8 34.49 14.87 30.72
CA ASP A 8 34.66 16.08 31.53
C ASP A 8 36.07 16.13 32.11
N THR A 9 36.66 17.31 32.07
CA THR A 9 37.97 17.57 32.68
C THR A 9 37.86 18.48 33.89
N LEU A 10 38.65 18.20 34.93
CA LEU A 10 38.75 19.05 36.12
C LEU A 10 40.18 19.06 36.62
N THR A 11 40.72 20.25 36.88
CA THR A 11 42.04 20.40 37.52
C THR A 11 41.90 20.35 39.03
N PHE A 12 42.61 19.42 39.66
CA PHE A 12 42.70 19.31 41.10
C PHE A 12 43.77 20.25 41.64
N THR A 13 43.51 20.86 42.79
CA THR A 13 44.48 21.66 43.54
C THR A 13 44.60 21.11 44.95
N ALA A 14 45.78 21.27 45.55
CA ALA A 14 46.03 20.94 46.93
C ALA A 14 46.79 22.08 47.59
N SER A 15 46.46 22.33 48.86
CA SER A 15 47.15 23.26 49.74
C SER A 15 47.49 22.53 51.04
N GLY A 16 48.47 23.04 51.77
CA GLY A 16 48.91 22.46 53.03
C GLY A 16 49.68 23.46 53.86
N THR A 17 49.91 23.11 55.13
CA THR A 17 50.76 23.85 56.06
C THR A 17 51.95 22.99 56.46
N ASP A 18 53.05 23.62 56.85
CA ASP A 18 54.17 22.94 57.48
C ASP A 18 53.83 22.48 58.92
N SER A 19 54.80 21.86 59.60
CA SER A 19 54.66 21.39 60.98
C SER A 19 54.43 22.51 62.01
N LEU A 20 54.66 23.77 61.64
CA LEU A 20 54.44 24.96 62.47
C LEU A 20 53.10 25.63 62.16
N GLY A 21 52.31 25.09 61.21
CA GLY A 21 51.03 25.63 60.78
C GLY A 21 51.14 26.74 59.73
N THR A 22 52.33 26.99 59.17
CA THR A 22 52.54 28.00 58.13
C THR A 22 52.12 27.45 56.77
N PRO A 23 51.30 28.16 55.97
CA PRO A 23 50.96 27.71 54.62
C PRO A 23 52.19 27.52 53.74
N ILE A 24 52.23 26.41 52.99
CA ILE A 24 53.30 26.13 52.02
C ILE A 24 52.93 26.81 50.70
N PRO A 25 53.67 27.84 50.26
CA PRO A 25 53.41 28.48 48.97
C PRO A 25 53.85 27.55 47.83
N SER A 26 52.92 27.20 46.93
CA SER A 26 53.15 26.37 45.74
C SER A 26 53.71 24.96 46.02
N PRO A 27 52.97 24.09 46.73
CA PRO A 27 53.42 22.73 47.01
C PRO A 27 53.65 21.95 45.71
N GLN A 28 54.75 21.21 45.64
CA GLN A 28 55.03 20.28 44.54
C GLN A 28 54.24 19.00 44.79
N VAL A 29 53.09 18.87 44.14
CA VAL A 29 52.13 17.79 44.39
C VAL A 29 52.19 16.79 43.24
N SER A 30 52.33 15.52 43.60
CA SER A 30 52.09 14.40 42.68
C SER A 30 50.65 13.88 42.84
N TRP A 31 50.01 13.62 41.71
CA TRP A 31 48.61 13.20 41.66
C TRP A 31 48.46 11.74 41.21
N VAL A 32 47.62 10.98 41.92
CA VAL A 32 47.31 9.59 41.57
C VAL A 32 45.80 9.34 41.67
N SER A 33 45.24 8.76 40.60
CA SER A 33 43.90 8.18 40.61
C SER A 33 43.97 6.71 41.02
N ARG A 34 43.14 6.28 41.97
CA ARG A 34 43.09 4.87 42.39
C ARG A 34 42.40 3.95 41.37
N ILE A 35 41.68 4.50 40.40
CA ILE A 35 41.04 3.75 39.30
C ILE A 35 41.25 4.52 38.00
N PRO A 36 42.45 4.45 37.38
CA PRO A 36 42.77 5.23 36.18
C PRO A 36 41.83 4.96 34.99
N ALA A 37 41.33 3.74 34.86
CA ALA A 37 40.35 3.36 33.83
C ALA A 37 39.01 4.10 33.98
N ARG A 38 38.66 4.57 35.18
CA ARG A 38 37.44 5.35 35.47
C ARG A 38 37.71 6.86 35.40
N LEU A 39 38.85 7.29 35.92
CA LEU A 39 39.28 8.69 35.94
C LEU A 39 40.80 8.74 35.76
N SER A 40 41.29 9.22 34.62
CA SER A 40 42.72 9.50 34.46
C SER A 40 43.05 10.84 35.10
N ILE A 41 44.27 11.00 35.61
CA ILE A 41 44.76 12.28 36.12
C ILE A 41 46.22 12.45 35.72
N ASP A 42 46.56 13.62 35.19
CA ASP A 42 47.94 13.99 34.93
C ASP A 42 48.69 14.18 36.26
N SER A 43 49.81 13.48 36.40
CA SER A 43 50.50 13.36 37.69
C SER A 43 51.13 14.66 38.18
N VAL A 44 51.30 15.66 37.30
CA VAL A 44 51.99 16.93 37.60
C VAL A 44 51.01 18.09 37.70
N THR A 45 50.13 18.22 36.70
CA THR A 45 49.19 19.34 36.58
C THR A 45 47.90 19.13 37.39
N GLY A 46 47.59 17.89 37.76
CA GLY A 46 46.34 17.55 38.43
C GLY A 46 45.12 17.60 37.50
N LEU A 47 45.30 17.74 36.19
CA LEU A 47 44.22 17.69 35.21
C LEU A 47 43.67 16.27 35.10
N ALA A 48 42.44 16.06 35.55
CA ALA A 48 41.76 14.79 35.49
C ALA A 48 40.72 14.74 34.37
N THR A 49 40.49 13.56 33.78
CA THR A 49 39.49 13.31 32.73
C THR A 49 38.65 12.08 33.10
N ALA A 50 37.32 12.21 33.07
CA ALA A 50 36.40 11.12 33.38
C ALA A 50 36.23 10.15 32.19
N HIS A 51 36.31 8.85 32.45
CA HIS A 51 36.20 7.79 31.42
C HIS A 51 35.06 6.80 31.70
N ASP A 52 34.70 6.58 32.97
CA ASP A 52 33.60 5.72 33.38
C ASP A 52 32.91 6.29 34.65
N THR A 53 31.69 5.82 34.93
CA THR A 53 30.80 6.34 35.98
C THR A 53 31.08 5.72 37.35
N GLY A 54 30.92 6.46 38.43
CA GLY A 54 31.17 6.00 39.80
C GLY A 54 32.24 6.82 40.53
N ASP A 55 32.49 6.42 41.79
CA ASP A 55 33.37 7.16 42.67
C ASP A 55 34.83 6.67 42.55
N VAL A 56 35.78 7.62 42.53
CA VAL A 56 37.23 7.36 42.50
C VAL A 56 37.91 8.16 43.59
N ARG A 57 38.78 7.53 44.38
CA ARG A 57 39.65 8.25 45.30
C ARG A 57 40.85 8.82 44.53
N VAL A 58 41.05 10.12 44.62
CA VAL A 58 42.22 10.84 44.08
C VAL A 58 43.11 11.21 45.24
N VAL A 59 44.40 10.92 45.11
CA VAL A 59 45.41 11.15 46.15
C VAL A 59 46.37 12.23 45.66
N ALA A 60 46.60 13.22 46.52
CA ALA A 60 47.64 14.23 46.40
C ALA A 60 48.79 13.84 47.33
N THR A 61 50.04 13.91 46.89
CA THR A 61 51.21 13.65 47.72
C THR A 61 52.25 14.74 47.54
N HIS A 62 52.70 15.32 48.65
CA HIS A 62 53.80 16.28 48.75
C HIS A 62 54.80 15.72 49.76
N ASP A 63 56.02 15.42 49.30
CA ASP A 63 57.04 14.67 50.04
C ASP A 63 56.47 13.38 50.66
N ASN A 64 56.43 13.29 51.99
CA ASN A 64 55.93 12.13 52.74
C ASN A 64 54.48 12.32 53.23
N ALA A 65 53.85 13.45 52.95
CA ALA A 65 52.48 13.74 53.33
C ALA A 65 51.53 13.47 52.17
N SER A 66 50.44 12.76 52.44
CA SER A 66 49.39 12.49 51.46
C SER A 66 48.03 12.78 52.04
N ASP A 67 47.16 13.35 51.22
CA ASP A 67 45.73 13.44 51.51
C ASP A 67 44.93 13.01 50.27
N SER A 68 43.64 12.72 50.45
CA SER A 68 42.81 12.21 49.39
C SER A 68 41.40 12.76 49.43
N THR A 69 40.81 12.87 48.25
CA THR A 69 39.42 13.28 48.09
C THR A 69 38.67 12.28 47.22
N LEU A 70 37.35 12.22 47.41
CA LEU A 70 36.47 11.42 46.56
C LEU A 70 36.02 12.26 45.36
N ALA A 71 36.41 11.82 44.16
CA ALA A 71 35.92 12.31 42.90
C ALA A 71 34.70 11.47 42.48
N GLN A 72 33.57 12.11 42.25
CA GLN A 72 32.35 11.44 41.81
C GLN A 72 32.14 11.69 40.32
N VAL A 73 32.23 10.65 39.50
CA VAL A 73 31.76 10.69 38.11
C VAL A 73 30.32 10.23 38.12
N ARG A 74 29.37 11.16 37.99
CA ARG A 74 27.96 10.76 38.04
C ARG A 74 27.64 9.89 36.82
N PRO A 75 26.80 8.84 36.96
CA PRO A 75 26.26 8.19 35.77
C PRO A 75 25.63 9.25 34.88
N PRO A 76 25.76 9.14 33.54
CA PRO A 76 25.01 10.00 32.65
C PRO A 76 23.55 9.81 33.05
N VAL A 77 22.97 10.85 33.64
CA VAL A 77 21.54 10.90 33.77
C VAL A 77 21.09 10.95 32.32
N LEU A 78 20.22 10.02 31.92
CA LEU A 78 19.47 10.16 30.69
C LEU A 78 18.59 11.39 30.87
N VAL A 79 19.18 12.57 30.70
CA VAL A 79 18.48 13.80 30.45
C VAL A 79 18.16 13.65 28.99
N ALA A 80 16.96 13.16 28.70
CA ALA A 80 16.35 13.50 27.44
C ALA A 80 16.42 15.03 27.38
N ASP A 81 17.29 15.54 26.51
CA ASP A 81 17.33 16.96 26.17
C ASP A 81 15.89 17.39 25.90
N GLN A 82 15.50 18.60 26.28
CA GLN A 82 14.14 19.13 26.09
C GLN A 82 13.78 19.35 24.61
N THR A 83 14.48 18.66 23.71
CA THR A 83 14.28 18.60 22.26
C THR A 83 14.21 17.16 21.73
N LEU A 84 14.12 16.15 22.60
CA LEU A 84 13.70 14.81 22.19
C LEU A 84 12.18 14.70 22.30
N PHE A 85 11.54 14.92 21.16
CA PHE A 85 10.13 14.63 20.94
C PHE A 85 9.96 13.12 20.85
N PHE A 86 9.39 12.50 21.89
CA PHE A 86 8.73 11.21 21.73
C PHE A 86 7.25 11.52 21.59
N ALA A 87 6.69 11.24 20.41
CA ALA A 87 5.30 10.84 20.38
C ALA A 87 5.30 9.45 21.02
N ASP A 88 4.76 9.31 22.23
CA ASP A 88 4.26 8.02 22.65
C ASP A 88 3.21 7.64 21.60
N SER A 89 3.57 6.72 20.72
CA SER A 89 2.65 6.14 19.79
C SER A 89 1.71 5.25 20.61
N LEU A 90 0.63 5.87 21.08
CA LEU A 90 -0.65 5.32 21.50
C LEU A 90 -0.62 4.15 22.51
N ARG A 91 -1.31 4.37 23.63
CA ARG A 91 -2.02 3.29 24.33
C ARG A 91 -2.90 2.55 23.31
N LEU A 92 -2.80 1.22 23.26
CA LEU A 92 -3.58 0.36 22.37
C LEU A 92 -5.07 0.79 22.35
N GLY A 93 -5.56 1.32 21.23
CA GLY A 93 -6.97 1.73 21.05
C GLY A 93 -7.31 3.23 21.16
N SER A 94 -6.33 4.14 21.20
CA SER A 94 -6.58 5.61 21.15
C SER A 94 -6.19 6.21 19.79
N ASN A 95 -6.84 7.30 19.38
CA ASN A 95 -6.55 8.12 18.19
C ASN A 95 -6.08 9.55 18.54
N GLN A 96 -5.75 9.79 19.80
CA GLN A 96 -5.21 11.06 20.31
C GLN A 96 -3.74 10.86 20.69
N ALA A 97 -2.84 11.73 20.20
CA ALA A 97 -1.43 11.72 20.59
C ALA A 97 -1.31 12.01 22.09
N ASP A 98 -0.82 11.04 22.87
CA ASP A 98 -0.57 11.24 24.29
C ASP A 98 0.76 12.00 24.44
N THR A 99 0.69 13.19 25.02
CA THR A 99 1.84 14.08 25.25
C THR A 99 2.43 13.90 26.65
N THR A 100 2.08 12.83 27.36
CA THR A 100 2.53 12.62 28.73
C THR A 100 3.93 11.99 28.81
N TYR A 101 4.91 12.83 29.12
CA TYR A 101 6.33 12.49 29.27
C TYR A 101 6.57 11.53 30.47
N ARG A 102 7.17 10.35 30.23
CA ARG A 102 7.63 9.46 31.31
C ARG A 102 9.12 9.67 31.63
N ARG A 103 9.40 10.22 32.82
CA ARG A 103 10.77 10.29 33.38
C ARG A 103 11.20 8.91 33.89
N ILE A 104 12.10 8.24 33.19
CA ILE A 104 12.63 6.93 33.60
C ILE A 104 13.85 7.13 34.50
N ARG A 105 13.84 6.50 35.69
CA ARG A 105 14.92 6.55 36.69
C ARG A 105 15.48 5.18 37.05
N ASP A 106 15.19 4.15 36.26
CA ASP A 106 15.67 2.79 36.52
C ASP A 106 16.99 2.50 35.81
N SER A 107 17.86 1.73 36.48
CA SER A 107 19.14 1.23 35.99
C SER A 107 19.02 -0.10 35.21
N GLY A 108 17.81 -0.41 34.73
CA GLY A 108 17.49 -1.66 34.04
C GLY A 108 17.19 -1.50 32.54
N THR A 109 16.86 -2.61 31.88
CA THR A 109 16.37 -2.62 30.50
C THR A 109 14.97 -2.02 30.44
N VAL A 110 14.76 -1.09 29.50
CA VAL A 110 13.46 -0.46 29.24
C VAL A 110 13.01 -0.88 27.85
N THR A 111 11.78 -1.39 27.73
CA THR A 111 11.15 -1.62 26.43
C THR A 111 10.56 -0.31 25.92
N LEU A 112 10.97 0.12 24.73
CA LEU A 112 10.36 1.24 24.01
C LEU A 112 9.27 0.71 23.08
N GLY A 113 8.06 1.27 23.17
CA GLY A 113 7.00 1.02 22.21
C GLY A 113 7.10 2.01 21.05
N VAL A 114 7.18 1.51 19.82
CA VAL A 114 7.06 2.32 18.60
C VAL A 114 5.91 1.77 17.79
N ALA A 115 4.96 2.62 17.43
CA ALA A 115 3.84 2.31 16.57
C ALA A 115 3.80 3.31 15.42
N VAL A 116 3.46 2.79 14.25
CA VAL A 116 3.46 3.52 13.00
C VAL A 116 2.03 3.88 12.63
N HIS A 117 1.83 5.14 12.25
CA HIS A 117 0.58 5.59 11.64
C HIS A 117 0.66 5.34 10.13
N ALA A 118 0.10 4.22 9.68
CA ALA A 118 0.11 3.84 8.26
C ALA A 118 -1.13 4.31 7.48
N SER A 119 -2.13 4.88 8.16
CA SER A 119 -3.33 5.42 7.49
C SER A 119 -2.94 6.55 6.55
N GLY A 120 -3.43 6.48 5.31
CA GLY A 120 -3.10 7.45 4.27
C GLY A 120 -1.68 7.34 3.71
N LEU A 121 -0.98 6.22 3.93
CA LEU A 121 0.19 5.85 3.14
C LEU A 121 -0.23 5.01 1.92
N ALA A 122 0.62 5.04 0.89
CA ALA A 122 0.46 4.16 -0.27
C ALA A 122 1.03 2.77 0.05
N GLU A 123 0.62 1.75 -0.70
CA GLU A 123 1.24 0.42 -0.62
C GLU A 123 2.74 0.52 -0.95
N GLY A 124 3.61 -0.07 -0.12
CA GLY A 124 5.04 -0.06 -0.36
C GLY A 124 5.92 -0.27 0.86
N LEU A 125 7.23 -0.34 0.61
CA LEU A 125 8.24 -0.43 1.65
C LEU A 125 8.69 0.96 2.07
N TYR A 126 8.56 1.26 3.36
CA TYR A 126 8.99 2.50 3.98
C TYR A 126 10.18 2.22 4.88
N GLY A 127 11.20 3.08 4.82
CA GLY A 127 12.33 3.08 5.74
C GLY A 127 12.28 4.32 6.62
N ASP A 128 12.58 4.15 7.89
CA ASP A 128 12.70 5.25 8.84
C ASP A 128 13.87 4.99 9.82
N THR A 129 14.17 5.96 10.67
CA THR A 129 15.24 5.88 11.67
C THR A 129 14.73 6.36 13.02
N VAL A 130 14.76 5.46 14.00
CA VAL A 130 14.59 5.83 15.41
C VAL A 130 15.89 6.42 15.92
N VAL A 131 15.84 7.61 16.51
CA VAL A 131 17.01 8.30 17.07
C VAL A 131 16.95 8.22 18.60
N LEU A 132 17.98 7.61 19.19
CA LEU A 132 18.14 7.52 20.64
C LEU A 132 19.30 8.42 21.07
N SER A 133 19.00 9.47 21.83
CA SER A 133 20.01 10.41 22.33
C SER A 133 20.06 10.40 23.86
N SER A 134 21.27 10.58 24.41
CA SER A 134 21.52 10.68 25.83
C SER A 134 22.66 11.66 26.12
N VAL A 135 22.42 12.61 27.03
CA VAL A 135 23.45 13.58 27.45
C VAL A 135 24.57 12.87 28.20
N GLY A 136 25.79 12.93 27.65
CA GLY A 136 27.00 12.35 28.26
C GLY A 136 27.28 10.89 27.90
N ALA A 137 26.44 10.26 27.06
CA ALA A 137 26.74 8.94 26.50
C ALA A 137 27.65 9.06 25.27
N LYS A 138 28.71 8.24 25.21
CA LYS A 138 29.70 8.25 24.12
C LYS A 138 29.09 7.91 22.75
N ASN A 139 28.09 7.03 22.72
CA ASN A 139 27.41 6.58 21.50
C ASN A 139 26.14 7.38 21.19
N SER A 140 26.00 8.60 21.72
CA SER A 140 24.83 9.44 21.44
C SER A 140 25.10 10.41 20.28
N PRO A 141 24.19 10.54 19.30
CA PRO A 141 22.96 9.75 19.15
C PRO A 141 23.22 8.39 18.50
N GLU A 142 22.51 7.37 18.98
CA GLU A 142 22.41 6.06 18.31
C GLU A 142 21.24 6.11 17.32
N ARG A 143 21.42 5.51 16.14
CA ARG A 143 20.42 5.53 15.05
C ARG A 143 20.04 4.11 14.67
N ILE A 144 18.79 3.75 14.97
CA ILE A 144 18.25 2.43 14.69
C ILE A 144 17.39 2.52 13.43
N ARG A 145 17.85 1.92 12.34
CA ARG A 145 17.05 1.83 11.12
C ARG A 145 15.89 0.87 11.33
N VAL A 146 14.71 1.27 10.86
CA VAL A 146 13.51 0.45 10.84
C VAL A 146 12.93 0.44 9.43
N SER A 147 12.25 -0.64 9.08
CA SER A 147 11.53 -0.75 7.82
C SER A 147 10.12 -1.27 8.08
N MET A 148 9.15 -0.72 7.36
CA MET A 148 7.75 -1.13 7.42
C MET A 148 7.25 -1.42 6.00
N HIS A 149 6.51 -2.50 5.83
CA HIS A 149 5.76 -2.76 4.62
C HIS A 149 4.29 -2.36 4.82
N VAL A 150 3.84 -1.31 4.13
CA VAL A 150 2.44 -0.89 4.09
C VAL A 150 1.75 -1.74 3.03
N VAL A 151 0.70 -2.45 3.43
CA VAL A 151 -0.11 -3.28 2.54
C VAL A 151 -1.51 -2.73 2.49
N CYS A 152 -2.00 -2.49 1.27
CA CYS A 152 -3.36 -2.09 1.05
C CYS A 152 -4.27 -3.32 0.98
N PRO A 153 -5.35 -3.37 1.79
CA PRO A 153 -6.26 -4.50 1.75
C PRO A 153 -6.94 -4.56 0.37
N THR A 154 -6.98 -5.75 -0.22
CA THR A 154 -7.67 -5.96 -1.50
C THR A 154 -8.94 -6.77 -1.29
N ALA A 155 -10.08 -6.27 -1.79
CA ALA A 155 -11.35 -7.02 -1.83
C ALA A 155 -11.42 -7.89 -3.09
N LEU A 156 -12.13 -9.02 -3.04
CA LEU A 156 -12.38 -9.82 -4.25
C LEU A 156 -13.51 -9.17 -5.06
N VAL A 157 -13.31 -9.04 -6.38
CA VAL A 157 -14.39 -8.79 -7.33
C VAL A 157 -14.47 -10.00 -8.26
N ALA A 158 -15.59 -10.72 -8.21
CA ALA A 158 -15.79 -11.87 -9.08
C ALA A 158 -16.16 -11.39 -10.49
N ALA A 159 -15.88 -12.21 -11.50
CA ALA A 159 -16.37 -11.95 -12.85
C ALA A 159 -17.90 -11.82 -12.85
N ASP A 160 -18.39 -10.88 -13.64
CA ASP A 160 -19.81 -10.55 -13.83
C ASP A 160 -20.53 -10.11 -12.55
N THR A 161 -19.80 -9.43 -11.66
CA THR A 161 -20.34 -8.87 -10.43
C THR A 161 -19.99 -7.41 -10.26
N SER A 162 -20.73 -6.74 -9.39
CA SER A 162 -20.46 -5.39 -8.93
C SER A 162 -20.24 -5.34 -7.43
N VAL A 163 -19.35 -4.47 -7.00
CA VAL A 163 -19.01 -4.24 -5.59
C VAL A 163 -19.08 -2.74 -5.32
N ALA A 164 -19.82 -2.37 -4.28
CA ALA A 164 -19.91 -0.98 -3.82
C ALA A 164 -18.67 -0.61 -2.97
N GLY A 165 -18.24 0.65 -3.08
CA GLY A 165 -17.12 1.21 -2.32
C GLY A 165 -17.35 2.69 -2.00
N THR A 166 -16.44 3.29 -1.24
CA THR A 166 -16.47 4.72 -0.92
C THR A 166 -15.07 5.22 -0.71
N PHE A 167 -14.67 6.27 -1.43
CA PHE A 167 -13.41 6.95 -1.18
C PHE A 167 -13.48 7.72 0.13
N ALA A 168 -12.76 7.25 1.14
CA ALA A 168 -12.81 7.73 2.51
C ALA A 168 -11.40 8.07 3.05
N PRO A 169 -11.29 8.95 4.06
CA PRO A 169 -10.02 9.33 4.67
C PRO A 169 -9.15 8.18 5.18
N GLY A 170 -9.79 7.06 5.55
CA GLY A 170 -9.14 5.86 6.08
C GLY A 170 -8.53 4.94 5.03
N ASP A 171 -8.85 5.16 3.74
CA ASP A 171 -8.39 4.30 2.67
C ASP A 171 -6.89 4.50 2.39
N CYS A 172 -6.36 3.58 1.60
CA CYS A 172 -5.01 3.73 1.08
C CYS A 172 -4.86 4.99 0.24
N ARG A 173 -3.62 5.46 0.10
CA ARG A 173 -3.31 6.41 -0.98
C ARG A 173 -3.00 5.66 -2.26
N SER A 174 -3.45 6.23 -3.36
CA SER A 174 -3.05 5.78 -4.69
C SER A 174 -1.53 5.93 -4.85
N PRO A 175 -0.79 4.86 -5.20
CA PRO A 175 0.61 4.97 -5.61
C PRO A 175 0.76 5.70 -6.95
N GLN A 176 -0.28 5.67 -7.80
CA GLN A 176 -0.25 6.22 -9.16
C GLN A 176 -0.70 7.68 -9.21
N ARG A 177 -1.56 8.10 -8.28
CA ARG A 177 -2.10 9.46 -8.17
C ARG A 177 -1.84 10.06 -6.80
N ALA A 178 -0.87 10.96 -6.76
CA ALA A 178 -0.55 11.70 -5.55
C ALA A 178 -1.80 12.38 -4.97
N ARG A 179 -2.02 12.21 -3.67
CA ARG A 179 -3.12 12.81 -2.87
C ARG A 179 -4.51 12.19 -3.08
N SER A 180 -4.69 11.22 -3.97
CA SER A 180 -5.97 10.51 -4.11
C SER A 180 -6.08 9.31 -3.18
N PHE A 181 -7.29 9.05 -2.69
CA PHE A 181 -7.65 7.81 -1.99
C PHE A 181 -7.74 6.66 -2.99
N ALA A 182 -7.40 5.46 -2.58
CA ALA A 182 -7.49 4.27 -3.41
C ALA A 182 -8.03 3.08 -2.64
N ASP A 183 -8.91 2.36 -3.31
CA ASP A 183 -9.35 1.03 -2.93
C ASP A 183 -8.84 0.04 -3.96
N LEU A 184 -8.33 -1.09 -3.48
CA LEU A 184 -7.83 -2.16 -4.34
C LEU A 184 -8.81 -3.32 -4.35
N TYR A 185 -9.07 -3.82 -5.56
CA TYR A 185 -9.80 -5.05 -5.79
C TYR A 185 -8.89 -6.05 -6.48
N ARG A 186 -9.17 -7.35 -6.32
CA ARG A 186 -8.44 -8.43 -6.99
C ARG A 186 -9.41 -9.35 -7.73
N PHE A 187 -8.93 -9.92 -8.82
CA PHE A 187 -9.59 -10.98 -9.57
C PHE A 187 -8.53 -11.87 -10.23
N THR A 188 -8.94 -13.00 -10.79
CA THR A 188 -8.07 -13.89 -11.57
C THR A 188 -8.60 -14.03 -12.98
N GLY A 189 -7.70 -14.12 -13.97
CA GLY A 189 -8.07 -14.38 -15.37
C GLY A 189 -6.98 -15.17 -16.10
N ASN A 190 -7.30 -15.67 -17.28
CA ASN A 190 -6.38 -16.40 -18.15
C ASN A 190 -5.77 -15.47 -19.21
N ALA A 191 -4.69 -15.92 -19.84
CA ALA A 191 -4.12 -15.21 -20.98
C ALA A 191 -5.12 -15.21 -22.15
N GLY A 192 -5.39 -14.04 -22.72
CA GLY A 192 -6.33 -13.86 -23.83
C GLY A 192 -7.79 -13.66 -23.41
N ASP A 193 -8.14 -13.84 -22.14
CA ASP A 193 -9.46 -13.44 -21.63
C ASP A 193 -9.64 -11.95 -21.86
N THR A 194 -10.83 -11.55 -22.31
CA THR A 194 -11.19 -10.15 -22.47
C THR A 194 -12.03 -9.72 -21.28
N ILE A 195 -11.73 -8.57 -20.67
CA ILE A 195 -12.52 -8.03 -19.55
C ILE A 195 -13.06 -6.64 -19.87
N ASN A 196 -14.14 -6.26 -19.19
CA ASN A 196 -14.49 -4.87 -18.98
C ASN A 196 -14.52 -4.54 -17.50
N VAL A 197 -14.07 -3.35 -17.14
CA VAL A 197 -14.14 -2.80 -15.79
C VAL A 197 -14.82 -1.45 -15.88
N PHE A 198 -15.87 -1.25 -15.10
CA PHE A 198 -16.55 0.04 -14.98
C PHE A 198 -16.44 0.53 -13.55
N LEU A 199 -16.11 1.80 -13.37
CA LEU A 199 -16.05 2.46 -12.09
C LEU A 199 -17.02 3.65 -12.10
N THR A 200 -18.21 3.44 -11.53
CA THR A 200 -19.33 4.38 -11.68
C THR A 200 -19.82 4.95 -10.35
N THR A 201 -20.36 6.17 -10.38
CA THR A 201 -20.98 6.86 -9.24
C THR A 201 -22.51 6.86 -9.31
N GLY A 202 -23.08 5.86 -10.00
CA GLY A 202 -24.52 5.77 -10.26
C GLY A 202 -25.01 6.94 -11.12
N ALA A 203 -26.04 7.65 -10.64
CA ALA A 203 -26.63 8.78 -11.37
C ALA A 203 -25.77 10.07 -11.32
N GLN A 204 -24.71 10.12 -10.52
CA GLN A 204 -23.91 11.33 -10.28
C GLN A 204 -22.71 11.45 -11.24
N THR A 205 -22.97 11.73 -12.51
CA THR A 205 -21.94 11.71 -13.58
C THR A 205 -20.88 12.81 -13.52
N ASP A 206 -21.01 13.78 -12.60
CA ASP A 206 -20.05 14.89 -12.43
C ASP A 206 -18.92 14.56 -11.43
N LEU A 207 -19.08 13.47 -10.68
CA LEU A 207 -18.02 12.94 -9.81
C LEU A 207 -16.99 12.21 -10.67
N ASP A 208 -15.71 12.50 -10.41
CA ASP A 208 -14.62 12.20 -11.32
C ASP A 208 -13.78 11.02 -10.82
N THR A 209 -14.03 9.84 -11.39
CA THR A 209 -13.34 8.62 -11.02
C THR A 209 -12.06 8.44 -11.83
N TYR A 210 -11.18 7.57 -11.34
CA TYR A 210 -10.03 7.12 -12.12
C TYR A 210 -9.77 5.65 -11.85
N LEU A 211 -9.41 4.92 -12.89
CA LEU A 211 -9.26 3.48 -12.86
C LEU A 211 -7.87 3.07 -13.35
N TYR A 212 -7.19 2.23 -12.58
CA TYR A 212 -6.01 1.49 -13.06
C TYR A 212 -6.27 -0.02 -13.01
N LEU A 213 -5.85 -0.72 -14.06
CA LEU A 213 -5.67 -2.18 -14.06
C LEU A 213 -4.19 -2.48 -13.84
N LEU A 214 -3.90 -3.29 -12.84
CA LEU A 214 -2.56 -3.65 -12.43
C LEU A 214 -2.35 -5.16 -12.54
N ASN A 215 -1.12 -5.58 -12.83
CA ASN A 215 -0.73 -6.98 -12.70
C ASN A 215 -0.48 -7.38 -11.23
N ALA A 216 -0.12 -8.64 -10.99
CA ALA A 216 0.21 -9.15 -9.66
C ALA A 216 1.33 -8.35 -8.94
N SER A 217 2.33 -7.85 -9.68
CA SER A 217 3.43 -7.05 -9.09
C SER A 217 3.08 -5.58 -8.83
N GLY A 218 1.87 -5.14 -9.17
CA GLY A 218 1.43 -3.74 -9.03
C GLY A 218 1.84 -2.83 -10.20
N ALA A 219 2.34 -3.40 -11.31
CA ALA A 219 2.62 -2.62 -12.51
C ALA A 219 1.33 -2.30 -13.27
N VAL A 220 1.20 -1.07 -13.75
CA VAL A 220 0.05 -0.60 -14.53
C VAL A 220 0.04 -1.26 -15.91
N LEU A 221 -1.09 -1.89 -16.24
CA LEU A 221 -1.37 -2.48 -17.55
C LEU A 221 -2.23 -1.56 -18.40
N ALA A 222 -3.20 -0.89 -17.79
CA ALA A 222 -4.08 0.07 -18.43
C ALA A 222 -4.67 1.03 -17.40
N SER A 223 -5.13 2.18 -17.87
CA SER A 223 -5.84 3.15 -17.04
C SER A 223 -6.79 4.00 -17.86
N ASN A 224 -7.81 4.56 -17.20
CA ASN A 224 -8.73 5.50 -17.81
C ASN A 224 -9.43 6.36 -16.73
N ASP A 225 -9.66 7.64 -17.01
CA ASP A 225 -10.53 8.55 -16.24
C ASP A 225 -11.96 8.54 -16.77
N ASP A 226 -12.13 8.63 -18.09
CA ASP A 226 -13.41 8.96 -18.70
C ASP A 226 -13.94 7.84 -19.60
N CYS A 227 -15.14 7.35 -19.32
CA CYS A 227 -15.82 6.36 -20.11
C CYS A 227 -16.78 7.03 -21.11
N PRO A 228 -16.62 6.80 -22.43
CA PRO A 228 -17.51 7.37 -23.43
C PRO A 228 -18.99 7.09 -23.12
N GLY A 229 -19.79 8.16 -23.04
CA GLY A 229 -21.23 8.09 -22.79
C GLY A 229 -21.65 7.92 -21.32
N LEU A 230 -20.71 7.87 -20.37
CA LEU A 230 -21.01 7.76 -18.93
C LEU A 230 -20.56 8.98 -18.10
N GLY A 231 -20.31 10.12 -18.73
CA GLY A 231 -19.79 11.31 -18.04
C GLY A 231 -18.36 11.08 -17.53
N ARG A 232 -18.06 11.52 -16.29
CA ARG A 232 -16.73 11.40 -15.65
C ARG A 232 -16.49 10.07 -14.92
N ASN A 233 -17.28 9.07 -15.27
CA ASN A 233 -17.08 7.71 -14.77
C ASN A 233 -16.01 7.02 -15.61
N SER A 234 -15.11 6.26 -15.00
CA SER A 234 -14.05 5.54 -15.71
C SER A 234 -14.48 4.15 -16.20
N CYS A 235 -13.88 3.71 -17.31
CA CYS A 235 -13.99 2.31 -17.72
C CYS A 235 -12.78 1.82 -18.51
N LEU A 236 -12.54 0.51 -18.47
CA LEU A 236 -11.72 -0.22 -19.42
C LEU A 236 -12.65 -1.19 -20.13
N THR A 237 -12.68 -1.16 -21.46
CA THR A 237 -13.56 -2.04 -22.24
C THR A 237 -12.73 -2.89 -23.19
N GLN A 238 -13.16 -4.14 -23.34
CA GLN A 238 -12.56 -5.15 -24.21
C GLN A 238 -11.04 -5.29 -24.01
N PHE A 239 -10.56 -5.23 -22.76
CA PHE A 239 -9.14 -5.32 -22.47
C PHE A 239 -8.67 -6.78 -22.43
N PRO A 240 -7.73 -7.20 -23.30
CA PRO A 240 -7.22 -8.57 -23.30
C PRO A 240 -6.14 -8.74 -22.21
N LEU A 241 -6.30 -9.76 -21.38
CA LEU A 241 -5.34 -10.07 -20.33
C LEU A 241 -4.07 -10.69 -20.94
N PRO A 242 -2.87 -10.15 -20.65
CA PRO A 242 -1.63 -10.61 -21.29
C PRO A 242 -1.14 -11.96 -20.78
N ALA A 243 -1.54 -12.38 -19.58
CA ALA A 243 -1.08 -13.61 -18.93
C ALA A 243 -2.16 -14.24 -18.05
N GLY A 244 -2.00 -15.52 -17.71
CA GLY A 244 -2.81 -16.13 -16.66
C GLY A 244 -2.33 -15.70 -15.27
N GLY A 245 -3.25 -15.41 -14.36
CA GLY A 245 -2.92 -15.15 -12.96
C GLY A 245 -3.83 -14.14 -12.28
N GLN A 246 -3.31 -13.59 -11.18
CA GLN A 246 -4.01 -12.58 -10.39
C GLN A 246 -3.74 -11.17 -10.93
N TYR A 247 -4.79 -10.37 -10.95
CA TYR A 247 -4.80 -8.96 -11.32
C TYR A 247 -5.36 -8.12 -10.17
N ARG A 248 -5.05 -6.83 -10.19
CA ARG A 248 -5.62 -5.85 -9.26
C ARG A 248 -6.29 -4.73 -10.04
N ILE A 249 -7.41 -4.25 -9.52
CA ILE A 249 -8.07 -3.03 -9.96
C ILE A 249 -7.84 -1.99 -8.87
N GLU A 250 -7.28 -0.86 -9.23
CA GLU A 250 -7.21 0.31 -8.36
C GLU A 250 -8.33 1.27 -8.75
N ALA A 251 -9.34 1.37 -7.87
CA ALA A 251 -10.33 2.41 -7.93
C ALA A 251 -9.76 3.63 -7.20
N THR A 252 -9.74 4.78 -7.86
CA THR A 252 -9.29 6.04 -7.27
C THR A 252 -10.08 7.22 -7.87
N THR A 253 -9.69 8.44 -7.54
CA THR A 253 -10.35 9.68 -7.97
C THR A 253 -9.42 10.48 -8.86
N PHE A 254 -10.00 11.19 -9.83
CA PHE A 254 -9.24 12.14 -10.63
C PHE A 254 -8.72 13.29 -9.75
N ASP A 255 -9.64 13.98 -9.10
CA ASP A 255 -9.31 14.95 -8.06
C ASP A 255 -9.59 14.37 -6.68
N SER A 256 -8.74 14.71 -5.70
CA SER A 256 -8.88 14.25 -4.31
C SER A 256 -10.24 14.63 -3.74
N ALA A 257 -11.18 13.70 -3.77
CA ALA A 257 -12.56 13.84 -3.32
C ALA A 257 -13.04 12.57 -2.63
N GLN A 258 -14.15 12.69 -1.89
CA GLN A 258 -14.77 11.61 -1.13
C GLN A 258 -16.20 11.42 -1.63
N PHE A 259 -16.49 10.21 -2.11
CA PHE A 259 -17.81 9.85 -2.60
C PHE A 259 -17.93 8.33 -2.75
N ALA A 260 -19.18 7.85 -2.83
CA ALA A 260 -19.49 6.45 -3.08
C ALA A 260 -19.35 6.10 -4.57
N TYR A 261 -18.96 4.87 -4.85
CA TYR A 261 -18.84 4.35 -6.20
C TYR A 261 -19.21 2.86 -6.24
N THR A 262 -19.32 2.33 -7.46
CA THR A 262 -19.47 0.89 -7.74
C THR A 262 -18.41 0.49 -8.75
N VAL A 263 -17.62 -0.54 -8.42
CA VAL A 263 -16.77 -1.24 -9.38
C VAL A 263 -17.53 -2.43 -9.94
N THR A 264 -17.57 -2.56 -11.25
CA THR A 264 -18.17 -3.70 -11.95
C THR A 264 -17.11 -4.34 -12.82
N LEU A 265 -16.90 -5.65 -12.65
CA LEU A 265 -16.06 -6.45 -13.52
C LEU A 265 -16.96 -7.35 -14.36
N THR A 266 -16.84 -7.28 -15.68
CA THR A 266 -17.45 -8.28 -16.58
C THR A 266 -16.37 -9.03 -17.33
N HIS A 267 -16.60 -10.32 -17.52
CA HIS A 267 -15.75 -11.17 -18.34
C HIS A 267 -16.56 -11.66 -19.53
N PRO A 268 -16.61 -10.88 -20.63
CA PRO A 268 -17.28 -11.30 -21.86
C PRO A 268 -16.76 -12.66 -22.33
N VAL A 269 -17.70 -13.60 -22.48
CA VAL A 269 -17.51 -14.89 -23.11
C VAL A 269 -18.23 -14.83 -24.45
N ALA A 270 -17.67 -15.47 -25.47
CA ALA A 270 -18.35 -15.55 -26.75
C ALA A 270 -19.60 -16.46 -26.63
N PRO A 271 -20.73 -16.08 -27.24
CA PRO A 271 -21.91 -16.93 -27.24
C PRO A 271 -21.65 -18.23 -28.01
N SER A 272 -22.30 -19.28 -27.54
CA SER A 272 -22.29 -20.61 -28.13
C SER A 272 -23.65 -20.97 -28.74
N ALA A 273 -23.65 -21.81 -29.76
CA ALA A 273 -24.88 -22.39 -30.30
C ALA A 273 -25.16 -23.73 -29.60
N GLY A 274 -26.29 -23.84 -28.91
CA GLY A 274 -26.71 -25.05 -28.22
C GLY A 274 -27.32 -26.11 -29.14
N THR A 275 -27.77 -25.73 -30.34
CA THR A 275 -28.34 -26.64 -31.35
C THR A 275 -27.93 -26.24 -32.78
N PRO A 276 -27.90 -27.20 -33.73
CA PRO A 276 -27.76 -26.88 -35.15
C PRO A 276 -28.89 -25.97 -35.63
N LEU A 277 -28.59 -25.14 -36.64
CA LEU A 277 -29.59 -24.31 -37.31
C LEU A 277 -30.73 -25.16 -37.86
N ALA A 278 -31.96 -24.80 -37.53
CA ALA A 278 -33.18 -25.33 -38.11
C ALA A 278 -33.70 -24.38 -39.19
N GLN A 279 -34.05 -24.91 -40.36
CA GLN A 279 -34.70 -24.17 -41.44
C GLN A 279 -36.17 -24.56 -41.52
N ARG A 280 -37.05 -23.56 -41.62
CA ARG A 280 -38.50 -23.76 -41.67
C ARG A 280 -39.17 -22.86 -42.71
N THR A 281 -40.32 -23.30 -43.21
CA THR A 281 -41.26 -22.44 -43.91
C THR A 281 -41.91 -21.46 -42.93
N THR A 282 -42.58 -20.42 -43.44
CA THR A 282 -43.38 -19.50 -42.61
C THR A 282 -44.54 -20.19 -41.89
N GLY A 283 -45.02 -21.32 -42.43
CA GLY A 283 -46.02 -22.19 -41.78
C GLY A 283 -45.45 -23.17 -40.75
N GLY A 284 -44.14 -23.14 -40.51
CA GLY A 284 -43.46 -23.96 -39.48
C GLY A 284 -42.98 -25.34 -39.95
N ALA A 285 -43.25 -25.73 -41.19
CA ALA A 285 -42.77 -27.00 -41.75
C ALA A 285 -41.24 -26.98 -41.88
N ALA A 286 -40.57 -28.07 -41.51
CA ALA A 286 -39.13 -28.20 -41.66
C ALA A 286 -38.72 -28.19 -43.15
N ILE A 287 -37.58 -27.58 -43.45
CA ILE A 287 -36.93 -27.62 -44.76
C ILE A 287 -35.61 -28.36 -44.54
N LEU A 288 -35.44 -29.52 -45.17
CA LEU A 288 -34.20 -30.29 -45.02
C LEU A 288 -33.10 -29.71 -45.92
N PRO A 289 -31.82 -29.97 -45.61
CA PRO A 289 -30.73 -29.59 -46.49
C PRO A 289 -30.94 -30.12 -47.91
N HIS A 290 -30.76 -29.26 -48.91
CA HIS A 290 -30.97 -29.52 -50.33
C HIS A 290 -32.43 -29.67 -50.79
N ASP A 291 -33.42 -29.52 -49.89
CA ASP A 291 -34.82 -29.49 -50.31
C ASP A 291 -35.11 -28.24 -51.16
N SER A 292 -36.01 -28.43 -52.13
CA SER A 292 -36.58 -27.33 -52.89
C SER A 292 -37.86 -26.84 -52.19
N VAL A 293 -37.97 -25.54 -51.97
CA VAL A 293 -39.18 -24.89 -51.47
C VAL A 293 -39.65 -23.83 -52.45
N ASN A 294 -40.96 -23.68 -52.59
CA ASN A 294 -41.59 -22.63 -53.42
C ASN A 294 -41.88 -21.34 -52.63
N ASN A 295 -41.41 -21.26 -51.37
CA ASN A 295 -41.54 -20.07 -50.55
C ASN A 295 -40.43 -19.06 -50.83
N THR A 296 -40.81 -17.78 -50.88
CA THR A 296 -39.89 -16.65 -51.03
C THR A 296 -39.39 -16.12 -49.68
N THR A 297 -39.87 -16.71 -48.59
CA THR A 297 -39.52 -16.37 -47.21
C THR A 297 -39.25 -17.66 -46.42
N VAL A 298 -38.15 -17.68 -45.69
CA VAL A 298 -37.79 -18.79 -44.78
C VAL A 298 -37.57 -18.27 -43.36
N VAL A 299 -37.76 -19.14 -42.38
CA VAL A 299 -37.40 -18.88 -40.99
C VAL A 299 -36.21 -19.76 -40.62
N LEU A 300 -35.11 -19.12 -40.24
CA LEU A 300 -33.94 -19.79 -39.69
C LEU A 300 -33.98 -19.65 -38.17
N ALA A 301 -33.77 -20.74 -37.44
CA ALA A 301 -33.83 -20.75 -35.99
C ALA A 301 -32.69 -21.54 -35.37
N ALA A 302 -32.25 -21.14 -34.18
CA ALA A 302 -31.27 -21.87 -33.38
C ALA A 302 -31.54 -21.62 -31.89
N THR A 303 -30.99 -22.46 -31.02
CA THR A 303 -30.90 -22.16 -29.59
C THR A 303 -29.53 -21.56 -29.31
N GLY A 304 -29.47 -20.29 -28.90
CA GLY A 304 -28.24 -19.63 -28.46
C GLY A 304 -28.04 -19.80 -26.96
N HIS A 305 -26.79 -19.78 -26.50
CA HIS A 305 -26.44 -19.81 -25.08
C HIS A 305 -25.18 -18.99 -24.83
N ASP A 306 -25.15 -18.24 -23.75
CA ASP A 306 -23.96 -17.51 -23.29
C ASP A 306 -23.71 -17.81 -21.81
N ASN A 307 -22.45 -17.79 -21.39
CA ASN A 307 -22.10 -17.99 -19.98
C ASN A 307 -22.35 -16.72 -19.15
N ASN A 308 -22.36 -15.54 -19.77
CA ASN A 308 -22.72 -14.29 -19.13
C ASN A 308 -24.26 -14.16 -19.08
N VAL A 309 -24.85 -14.46 -17.91
CA VAL A 309 -26.31 -14.56 -17.74
C VAL A 309 -27.07 -13.26 -17.99
N HIS A 310 -26.39 -12.12 -17.95
CA HIS A 310 -26.97 -10.79 -18.18
C HIS A 310 -26.94 -10.34 -19.64
N ASP A 311 -26.32 -11.13 -20.52
CA ASP A 311 -26.21 -10.79 -21.92
C ASP A 311 -27.54 -10.97 -22.65
N THR A 312 -27.59 -10.38 -23.84
CA THR A 312 -28.68 -10.59 -24.78
C THR A 312 -28.13 -11.20 -26.07
N LEU A 313 -28.89 -12.10 -26.65
CA LEU A 313 -28.52 -12.84 -27.85
C LEU A 313 -29.45 -12.49 -29.00
N ARG A 314 -28.90 -12.52 -30.21
CA ARG A 314 -29.67 -12.41 -31.46
C ARG A 314 -29.06 -13.36 -32.48
N LEU A 315 -29.90 -13.93 -33.34
CA LEU A 315 -29.42 -14.72 -34.46
C LEU A 315 -29.15 -13.77 -35.64
N GLN A 316 -27.97 -13.90 -36.24
CA GLN A 316 -27.59 -13.21 -37.47
C GLN A 316 -27.21 -14.24 -38.52
N VAL A 317 -27.69 -14.05 -39.74
CA VAL A 317 -27.49 -15.02 -40.82
C VAL A 317 -27.01 -14.28 -42.06
N GLU A 318 -26.10 -14.92 -42.79
CA GLU A 318 -25.72 -14.53 -44.15
C GLU A 318 -26.36 -15.51 -45.12
N VAL A 319 -27.25 -15.04 -45.97
CA VAL A 319 -27.93 -15.85 -46.99
C VAL A 319 -27.42 -15.43 -48.36
N ARG A 320 -26.89 -16.38 -49.15
CA ARG A 320 -26.35 -16.12 -50.48
C ARG A 320 -26.91 -17.11 -51.51
N PRO A 321 -26.91 -16.78 -52.81
CA PRO A 321 -27.17 -17.78 -53.85
C PRO A 321 -26.18 -18.94 -53.73
N VAL A 322 -26.63 -20.13 -54.10
CA VAL A 322 -25.75 -21.30 -54.21
C VAL A 322 -24.58 -20.94 -55.13
N SER A 323 -23.36 -21.33 -54.75
CA SER A 323 -22.06 -21.00 -55.38
C SER A 323 -21.48 -19.61 -55.11
N THR A 324 -22.19 -18.72 -54.43
CA THR A 324 -21.62 -17.44 -53.95
C THR A 324 -20.96 -17.65 -52.58
N ALA A 325 -19.70 -17.22 -52.45
CA ALA A 325 -18.99 -17.28 -51.18
C ALA A 325 -19.62 -16.34 -50.14
N PHE A 326 -19.64 -16.77 -48.87
CA PHE A 326 -20.00 -15.91 -47.75
C PHE A 326 -18.93 -14.84 -47.52
N THR A 327 -19.35 -13.63 -47.16
CA THR A 327 -18.48 -12.50 -46.85
C THR A 327 -18.18 -12.38 -45.36
N GLY A 328 -18.90 -13.13 -44.51
CA GLY A 328 -18.86 -13.00 -43.05
C GLY A 328 -19.72 -11.85 -42.52
N THR A 329 -20.54 -11.22 -43.37
CA THR A 329 -21.40 -10.10 -43.00
C THR A 329 -22.84 -10.55 -43.07
N PRO A 330 -23.61 -10.49 -41.96
CA PRO A 330 -25.01 -10.91 -41.98
C PRO A 330 -25.85 -10.13 -43.01
N THR A 331 -26.70 -10.83 -43.75
CA THR A 331 -27.72 -10.22 -44.63
C THR A 331 -29.02 -9.97 -43.89
N ASP A 332 -29.24 -10.67 -42.79
CA ASP A 332 -30.45 -10.59 -41.97
C ASP A 332 -30.11 -10.75 -40.50
N THR A 333 -30.89 -10.10 -39.66
CA THR A 333 -30.72 -10.11 -38.20
C THR A 333 -32.08 -10.28 -37.56
N GLY A 334 -32.16 -11.22 -36.61
CA GLY A 334 -33.34 -11.50 -35.82
C GLY A 334 -33.53 -10.53 -34.66
N GLY A 335 -34.60 -10.75 -33.91
CA GLY A 335 -34.84 -10.05 -32.65
C GLY A 335 -33.77 -10.36 -31.61
N VAL A 336 -33.66 -9.47 -30.63
CA VAL A 336 -32.82 -9.65 -29.45
C VAL A 336 -33.65 -10.35 -28.38
N ALA A 337 -33.07 -11.34 -27.71
CA ALA A 337 -33.67 -12.03 -26.58
C ALA A 337 -32.69 -12.09 -25.39
N PRO A 338 -33.16 -12.01 -24.14
CA PRO A 338 -32.31 -12.21 -22.97
C PRO A 338 -31.68 -13.61 -22.98
N ASN A 339 -30.43 -13.71 -22.51
CA ASN A 339 -29.80 -15.00 -22.29
C ASN A 339 -30.56 -15.80 -21.20
N ALA A 340 -30.47 -17.12 -21.27
CA ALA A 340 -31.11 -18.03 -20.32
C ALA A 340 -30.22 -19.24 -20.04
N THR A 341 -30.29 -19.77 -18.82
CA THR A 341 -29.44 -20.87 -18.36
C THR A 341 -29.53 -22.13 -19.22
N LEU A 342 -30.70 -22.40 -19.82
CA LEU A 342 -30.91 -23.55 -20.72
C LEU A 342 -30.78 -23.19 -22.21
N GLY A 343 -30.28 -21.99 -22.49
CA GLY A 343 -30.29 -21.39 -23.82
C GLY A 343 -31.64 -20.75 -24.17
N VAL A 344 -31.62 -19.91 -25.20
CA VAL A 344 -32.75 -19.12 -25.66
C VAL A 344 -33.04 -19.43 -27.14
N PRO A 345 -34.30 -19.71 -27.53
CA PRO A 345 -34.66 -19.87 -28.92
C PRO A 345 -34.59 -18.52 -29.64
N LEU A 346 -33.84 -18.48 -30.74
CA LEU A 346 -33.65 -17.32 -31.60
C LEU A 346 -34.12 -17.66 -33.00
N SER A 347 -34.67 -16.68 -33.72
CA SER A 347 -35.04 -16.85 -35.12
C SER A 347 -34.80 -15.60 -35.96
N VAL A 348 -34.58 -15.83 -37.25
CA VAL A 348 -34.51 -14.79 -38.28
C VAL A 348 -35.47 -15.17 -39.40
N THR A 349 -36.40 -14.27 -39.71
CA THR A 349 -37.24 -14.37 -40.90
C THR A 349 -36.50 -13.70 -42.05
N VAL A 350 -36.21 -14.46 -43.10
CA VAL A 350 -35.50 -13.98 -44.29
C VAL A 350 -36.49 -13.87 -45.45
N PRO A 351 -36.99 -12.65 -45.76
CA PRO A 351 -37.96 -12.44 -46.82
C PRO A 351 -37.31 -12.24 -48.19
N ASN A 352 -38.13 -12.23 -49.24
CA ASN A 352 -37.78 -11.77 -50.59
C ASN A 352 -36.57 -12.50 -51.22
N LEU A 353 -36.39 -13.80 -50.92
CA LEU A 353 -35.28 -14.60 -51.44
C LEU A 353 -35.18 -14.57 -52.98
N GLN A 354 -36.30 -14.42 -53.67
CA GLN A 354 -36.40 -14.35 -55.13
C GLN A 354 -35.77 -13.09 -55.76
N THR A 355 -35.57 -12.01 -55.00
CA THR A 355 -35.08 -10.71 -55.52
C THR A 355 -33.84 -10.19 -54.80
N ARG A 356 -33.20 -11.00 -53.95
CA ARG A 356 -32.16 -10.52 -53.03
C ARG A 356 -30.79 -10.28 -53.66
N TRP A 357 -30.60 -10.67 -54.92
CA TRP A 357 -29.29 -10.68 -55.60
C TRP A 357 -29.42 -10.32 -57.06
#